data_AF-A0A345HYT5-F1
#
_entry.id   AF-A0A345HYT5-F1
#
_cell.length_a   1.000
_cell.length_b   1.000
_cell.length_c   1.000
_cell.angle_alpha   90.00
_cell.angle_beta   90.00
_cell.angle_gamma   90.00
#
_symmetry.space_group_name_H-M   'P 1'
#
loop_
_entity.id
_entity.type
_entity.pdbx_description
1 polymer ?
#
loop_
_entity_poly.entity_id
_entity_poly.type
_entity_poly.pdbx_seq_one_letter_code
_entity_poly.pdbx_strand_id
1 'polypeptide(L)'
;MNAWRLVVGSDDAEYEYKQRIKADLQANPGVAHVVDVGVDSGGHTPYPTVALQAAEMVARGEADRAILLCGTGLGARRLAREWLGHSFDTTGPSHAKLAEIDTYEARRPGP
;
A
#
# COMPACT_ATOMS: atom_id res chain seq x y z
N MET A 1 -16.24 8.19 20.19
CA MET A 1 -15.73 7.24 19.18
C MET A 1 -14.43 7.81 18.66
N ASN A 2 -13.34 7.04 18.64
CA ASN A 2 -12.09 7.52 18.03
C ASN A 2 -12.28 7.52 16.51
N ALA A 3 -11.99 8.65 15.87
CA ALA A 3 -12.07 8.80 14.43
C ALA A 3 -10.76 8.28 13.79
N TRP A 4 -10.89 7.53 12.69
CA TRP A 4 -9.78 6.80 12.07
C TRP A 4 -8.85 7.71 11.26
N ARG A 5 -7.55 7.45 11.36
CA ARG A 5 -6.51 8.01 10.47
C ARG A 5 -6.16 6.97 9.43
N LEU A 6 -6.46 7.26 8.18
CA LEU A 6 -6.34 6.31 7.09
C LEU A 6 -5.25 6.74 6.11
N VAL A 7 -4.60 5.75 5.50
CA VAL A 7 -3.73 5.95 4.33
C VAL A 7 -4.38 5.31 3.12
N VAL A 8 -4.33 5.97 1.98
CA VAL A 8 -4.73 5.42 0.68
C VAL A 8 -3.56 5.44 -0.28
N GLY A 9 -3.45 4.41 -1.11
CA GLY A 9 -2.40 4.30 -2.10
C GLY A 9 -2.79 3.43 -3.29
N SER A 10 -2.28 3.72 -4.47
CA SER A 10 -2.50 2.96 -5.68
C SER A 10 -1.32 3.03 -6.65
N ASP A 11 -1.28 2.09 -7.61
CA ASP A 11 -0.57 2.33 -8.87
C ASP A 11 -1.39 3.28 -9.79
N ASP A 12 -0.82 3.62 -10.94
CA ASP A 12 -1.41 4.51 -11.94
C ASP A 12 -2.69 3.95 -12.55
N ALA A 13 -2.74 2.63 -12.75
CA ALA A 13 -3.93 1.94 -13.23
C ALA A 13 -5.18 2.15 -12.35
N GLU A 14 -5.00 2.35 -11.03
CA GLU A 14 -6.11 2.51 -10.08
C GLU A 14 -6.24 3.93 -9.52
N TYR A 15 -5.58 4.92 -10.13
CA TYR A 15 -5.60 6.31 -9.69
C TYR A 15 -7.04 6.85 -9.51
N GLU A 16 -7.89 6.70 -10.53
CA GLU A 16 -9.26 7.23 -10.48
C GLU A 16 -10.07 6.58 -9.36
N TYR A 17 -9.90 5.28 -9.15
CA TYR A 17 -10.67 4.58 -8.14
C TYR A 17 -10.22 4.94 -6.73
N LYS A 18 -8.91 5.12 -6.53
CA LYS A 18 -8.36 5.68 -5.29
C LYS A 18 -8.93 7.06 -4.98
N GLN A 19 -9.03 7.96 -5.97
CA GLN A 19 -9.59 9.30 -5.74
C GLN A 19 -11.05 9.25 -5.30
N ARG A 20 -11.86 8.34 -5.85
CA ARG A 20 -13.25 8.14 -5.41
C ARG A 20 -13.33 7.65 -3.96
N ILE A 21 -12.56 6.61 -3.62
CA ILE A 21 -12.50 6.07 -2.25
C ILE A 21 -12.03 7.14 -1.27
N LYS A 22 -10.99 7.90 -1.63
CA LYS A 22 -10.48 9.01 -0.81
C LYS A 22 -11.57 10.04 -0.51
N ALA A 23 -12.35 10.44 -1.52
CA ALA A 23 -13.44 11.39 -1.33
C ALA A 23 -14.52 10.85 -0.37
N ASP A 24 -14.93 9.58 -0.54
CA ASP A 24 -15.90 8.93 0.35
C ASP A 24 -15.40 8.84 1.79
N LEU A 25 -14.12 8.52 1.98
CA LEU A 25 -13.49 8.46 3.31
C LEU A 25 -13.40 9.86 3.95
N GLN A 26 -13.07 10.89 3.18
CA GLN A 26 -13.02 12.28 3.67
C GLN A 26 -14.40 12.81 4.06
N ALA A 27 -15.47 12.32 3.42
CA ALA A 27 -16.85 12.67 3.78
C ALA A 27 -17.38 11.87 4.98
N ASN A 28 -16.67 10.86 5.46
CA ASN A 28 -17.14 9.98 6.52
C ASN A 28 -16.86 10.57 7.92
N PRO A 29 -17.87 10.79 8.78
CA PRO A 29 -17.67 11.37 10.11
C PRO A 29 -16.88 10.46 11.07
N GLY A 30 -16.71 9.18 10.75
CA GLY A 30 -15.87 8.24 11.48
C GLY A 30 -14.39 8.29 11.09
N VAL A 31 -14.00 9.12 10.12
CA VAL A 31 -12.63 9.26 9.62
C VAL A 31 -12.12 10.67 9.99
N ALA A 32 -11.04 10.72 10.75
CA ALA A 32 -10.40 11.98 11.15
C ALA A 32 -9.54 12.55 10.02
N HIS A 33 -8.81 11.68 9.31
CA HIS A 33 -7.83 12.11 8.32
C HIS A 33 -7.57 11.02 7.28
N VAL A 34 -7.30 11.42 6.05
CA VAL A 34 -6.89 10.53 4.95
C VAL A 34 -5.60 11.06 4.34
N VAL A 35 -4.52 10.28 4.43
CA VAL A 35 -3.25 10.55 3.74
C VAL A 35 -3.23 9.79 2.43
N ASP A 36 -2.91 10.47 1.34
CA ASP A 36 -2.71 9.87 0.04
C ASP A 36 -1.21 9.73 -0.23
N VAL A 37 -0.71 8.50 -0.28
CA VAL A 37 0.72 8.21 -0.54
C VAL A 37 1.02 8.01 -2.03
N GLY A 38 0.05 8.33 -2.90
CA GLY A 38 0.23 8.28 -4.35
C GLY A 38 -0.42 7.05 -4.98
N VAL A 39 -0.37 6.93 -6.31
CA VAL A 39 0.20 7.92 -7.24
C VAL A 39 -0.69 9.14 -7.50
N ASP A 40 -0.11 10.25 -7.93
CA ASP A 40 -0.87 11.40 -8.45
C ASP A 40 -1.26 11.19 -9.92
N SER A 41 -2.02 12.11 -10.50
CA SER A 41 -2.65 11.98 -11.84
C SER A 41 -1.70 11.73 -13.02
N GLY A 42 -0.39 11.90 -12.84
CA GLY A 42 0.65 11.55 -13.81
C GLY A 42 1.82 10.78 -13.21
N GLY A 43 1.67 10.24 -12.01
CA GLY A 43 2.72 9.49 -11.32
C GLY A 43 2.74 8.04 -11.79
N HIS A 44 3.93 7.52 -12.10
CA HIS A 44 4.14 6.11 -12.43
C HIS A 44 4.89 5.36 -11.32
N THR A 45 4.77 5.83 -10.08
CA THR A 45 5.45 5.20 -8.95
C THR A 45 5.02 3.74 -8.85
N PRO A 46 5.96 2.79 -8.84
CA PRO A 46 5.62 1.37 -8.74
C PRO A 46 4.80 1.09 -7.48
N TYR A 47 3.78 0.23 -7.62
CA TYR A 47 2.93 -0.20 -6.50
C TYR A 47 3.69 -0.61 -5.22
N PRO A 48 4.82 -1.35 -5.28
CA PRO A 48 5.56 -1.73 -4.06
C PRO A 48 6.03 -0.53 -3.25
N THR A 49 6.52 0.53 -3.91
CA THR A 49 6.97 1.76 -3.24
C THR A 49 5.81 2.42 -2.51
N VAL A 50 4.64 2.50 -3.15
CA VAL A 50 3.41 3.07 -2.56
C VAL A 50 2.93 2.20 -1.38
N ALA A 51 2.91 0.87 -1.55
CA ALA A 51 2.50 -0.06 -0.51
C ALA A 51 3.44 -0.03 0.70
N LEU A 52 4.75 0.09 0.47
CA LEU A 52 5.76 0.18 1.50
C LEU A 52 5.61 1.45 2.32
N GLN A 53 5.46 2.59 1.66
CA GLN A 53 5.24 3.87 2.33
C GLN A 53 3.98 3.83 3.22
N ALA A 54 2.88 3.27 2.72
CA ALA A 54 1.67 3.10 3.52
C ALA A 54 1.88 2.17 4.72
N ALA A 55 2.59 1.05 4.53
CA ALA A 55 2.89 0.10 5.59
C ALA A 55 3.77 0.72 6.68
N GLU A 56 4.77 1.52 6.30
CA GLU A 56 5.63 2.24 7.23
C GLU A 56 4.84 3.21 8.12
N MET A 57 3.95 4.00 7.52
CA MET A 57 3.11 4.94 8.26
C MET A 57 2.22 4.24 9.29
N VAL A 58 1.63 3.10 8.93
CA VAL A 58 0.84 2.29 9.87
C VAL A 58 1.73 1.71 10.96
N ALA A 59 2.88 1.15 10.61
CA ALA A 59 3.82 0.56 11.56
C ALA A 59 4.41 1.57 12.56
N ARG A 60 4.59 2.84 12.15
CA ARG A 60 5.02 3.96 13.00
C ARG A 60 3.89 4.57 13.83
N GLY A 61 2.65 4.11 13.65
CA GLY A 61 1.48 4.66 14.34
C GLY A 61 1.04 6.04 13.83
N GLU A 62 1.55 6.48 12.68
CA GLU A 62 1.15 7.73 12.01
C GLU A 62 -0.25 7.60 11.38
N ALA A 63 -0.63 6.37 11.02
CA ALA A 63 -1.97 6.01 10.58
C ALA A 63 -2.46 4.74 11.31
N ASP A 64 -3.78 4.56 11.37
CA ASP A 64 -4.36 3.38 11.99
C ASP A 64 -4.46 2.23 10.99
N ARG A 65 -4.83 2.50 9.73
CA ARG A 65 -5.03 1.50 8.68
C ARG A 65 -4.68 2.07 7.30
N ALA A 66 -4.42 1.18 6.33
CA ALA A 66 -4.19 1.53 4.94
C ALA A 66 -5.18 0.81 4.00
N ILE A 67 -5.60 1.50 2.94
CA ILE A 67 -6.39 0.96 1.82
C ILE A 67 -5.53 1.09 0.56
N LEU A 68 -5.16 -0.04 -0.04
CA LEU A 68 -4.25 -0.11 -1.18
C LEU A 68 -4.92 -0.74 -2.40
N LEU A 69 -4.78 -0.10 -3.55
CA LEU A 69 -5.39 -0.50 -4.81
C LEU A 69 -4.30 -0.85 -5.83
N CYS A 70 -4.46 -1.93 -6.57
CA CYS A 70 -3.50 -2.34 -7.61
C CYS A 70 -4.27 -2.78 -8.85
N GLY A 71 -3.88 -2.30 -10.03
CA GLY A 71 -4.58 -2.42 -11.31
C GLY A 71 -4.93 -3.82 -11.81
N THR A 72 -4.42 -4.87 -11.15
CA THR A 72 -4.74 -6.25 -11.51
C THR A 72 -5.55 -6.97 -10.44
N GLY A 73 -5.64 -6.43 -9.22
CA GLY A 73 -6.13 -7.15 -8.03
C GLY A 73 -5.33 -8.41 -7.68
N LEU A 74 -4.32 -8.78 -8.48
CA LEU A 74 -3.49 -9.97 -8.30
C LEU A 74 -2.51 -9.76 -7.16
N GLY A 75 -2.00 -8.55 -6.92
CA GLY A 75 -1.10 -8.26 -5.80
C GLY A 75 -1.69 -8.66 -4.45
N ALA A 76 -2.89 -8.17 -4.12
CA ALA A 76 -3.58 -8.52 -2.88
C ALA A 76 -3.99 -10.00 -2.81
N ARG A 77 -4.48 -10.57 -3.93
CA ARG A 77 -4.85 -11.99 -4.01
C ARG A 77 -3.66 -12.94 -3.96
N ARG A 78 -2.49 -12.52 -4.43
CA ARG A 78 -1.22 -13.26 -4.43
C ARG A 78 -0.57 -13.15 -3.06
N LEU A 79 -0.50 -11.95 -2.47
CA LEU A 79 -0.06 -11.75 -1.08
C LEU A 79 -0.87 -12.64 -0.12
N ALA A 80 -2.20 -12.65 -0.24
CA ALA A 80 -3.07 -13.49 0.58
C ALA A 80 -2.89 -15.00 0.36
N ARG A 81 -2.43 -15.45 -0.82
CA ARG A 81 -2.28 -16.88 -1.16
C ARG A 81 -0.86 -17.41 -0.97
N GLU A 82 0.16 -16.60 -1.24
CA GLU A 82 1.56 -17.04 -1.32
C GLU A 82 2.31 -16.86 0.01
N TRP A 83 1.94 -15.89 0.84
CA TRP A 83 2.67 -15.64 2.11
C TRP A 83 2.54 -16.75 3.16
N LEU A 84 1.66 -17.74 2.96
CA LEU A 84 1.50 -18.89 3.86
C LEU A 84 2.31 -20.14 3.42
N GLY A 85 3.21 -20.04 2.44
CA GLY A 85 4.10 -21.17 2.10
C GLY A 85 4.84 -21.11 0.76
N HIS A 86 4.94 -19.95 0.11
CA HIS A 86 5.61 -19.81 -1.19
C HIS A 86 7.10 -19.47 -1.04
N SER A 87 7.95 -20.11 -1.84
CA SER A 87 9.33 -19.69 -2.07
C SER A 87 9.34 -18.73 -3.25
N PHE A 88 9.82 -17.50 -3.04
CA PHE A 88 9.85 -16.49 -4.09
C PHE A 88 10.86 -16.84 -5.20
N ASP A 89 10.41 -16.78 -6.46
CA ASP A 89 11.29 -16.81 -7.62
C ASP A 89 12.00 -15.45 -7.76
N THR A 90 13.32 -15.46 -7.57
CA THR A 90 14.20 -14.29 -7.63
C THR A 90 14.51 -13.83 -9.06
N THR A 91 13.94 -14.45 -10.09
CA THR A 91 14.21 -14.10 -11.50
C THR A 91 12.96 -13.66 -12.26
N GLY A 92 11.77 -13.82 -11.68
CA GLY A 92 10.50 -13.46 -12.29
C GLY A 92 10.18 -11.95 -12.27
N PRO A 93 9.09 -11.52 -12.94
CA PRO A 93 8.70 -10.11 -13.04
C PRO A 93 8.32 -9.45 -11.70
N SER A 94 8.23 -10.24 -10.62
CA SER A 94 8.02 -9.74 -9.25
C SER A 94 9.32 -9.47 -8.49
N HIS A 95 10.49 -9.81 -9.04
CA HIS A 95 11.78 -9.66 -8.38
C HIS A 95 12.07 -8.21 -7.97
N ALA A 96 11.75 -7.23 -8.82
CA ALA A 96 11.91 -5.82 -8.46
C ALA A 96 11.08 -5.42 -7.23
N LYS A 97 9.94 -6.08 -7.01
CA LYS A 97 9.07 -5.84 -5.85
C LYS A 97 9.65 -6.47 -4.58
N LEU A 98 10.26 -7.65 -4.71
CA LEU A 98 10.90 -8.36 -3.61
C LEU A 98 12.18 -7.66 -3.18
N ALA A 99 12.98 -7.18 -4.12
CA ALA A 99 14.18 -6.41 -3.82
C ALA A 99 13.89 -5.16 -2.96
N GLU A 100 12.75 -4.49 -3.18
CA GLU A 100 12.29 -3.39 -2.34
C GLU A 100 11.89 -3.85 -0.92
N ILE A 101 11.18 -4.98 -0.81
CA ILE A 101 10.81 -5.58 0.49
C ILE A 101 12.06 -6.02 1.27
N ASP A 102 12.98 -6.73 0.64
CA ASP A 102 14.24 -7.17 1.24
C ASP A 102 15.08 -5.97 1.70
N THR A 103 15.12 -4.91 0.89
CA THR A 103 15.79 -3.65 1.23
C THR A 103 15.16 -3.01 2.46
N TYR A 104 13.83 -3.04 2.58
CA TYR A 104 13.13 -2.54 3.75
C TYR A 104 13.40 -3.38 5.00
N GLU A 105 13.29 -4.71 4.91
CA GLU A 105 13.53 -5.63 6.03
C GLU A 105 14.97 -5.51 6.53
N ALA A 106 15.95 -5.41 5.63
CA ALA A 106 17.36 -5.21 5.99
C ALA A 106 17.63 -3.87 6.71
N ARG A 107 16.80 -2.85 6.49
CA ARG A 107 16.94 -1.52 7.13
C ARG A 107 16.20 -1.43 8.46
N ARG A 108 15.33 -2.39 8.79
CA ARG A 108 14.60 -2.39 10.05
C ARG A 108 15.41 -3.15 11.11
N PRO A 109 15.73 -2.54 12.27
CA PRO A 109 16.19 -3.33 13.41
C PRO A 109 15.09 -4.33 13.78
N GLY A 110 15.47 -5.59 13.98
CA GLY A 110 14.56 -6.64 14.44
C GLY A 110 13.78 -6.25 15.71
N PRO A 111 12.69 -6.95 16.04
CA PRO A 111 11.90 -6.65 17.23
C PRO A 111 12.74 -6.60 18.51
#